data_AF-A0A2G6VZ40-F1
#
_entry.id   AF-A0A2G6VZ40-F1
#
_cell.length_a   1.000
_cell.length_b   1.000
_cell.length_c   1.000
_cell.angle_alpha   90.00
_cell.angle_beta   90.00
_cell.angle_gamma   90.00
#
_symmetry.space_group_name_H-M   'P 1'
#
loop_
_entity.id
_entity.type
_entity.pdbx_description
1 polymer ?
#
loop_
_entity_poly.entity_id
_entity_poly.type
_entity_poly.pdbx_seq_one_letter_code
_entity_poly.pdbx_strand_id
1 'polypeptide(L)'
;MKNLFIAFTILFTTSLIAQTHQIIKHDGETMDINFIKTANNLVYYTLPQSVEEKTISQYAVAQLNEKSKSDSKIISEKIQLNGKSDYKKVVVLKKHQTIGLKESGIITSFYGGTKGESPLSFSDNGEKRLKQNAALKGSAFIVILSNKPKDLKAAIYTY
;
A
#
# COMPACT_ATOMS: atom_id res chain seq x y z
N MET A 1 31.26 57.30 -28.47
CA MET A 1 30.87 56.03 -29.10
C MET A 1 31.23 54.93 -28.10
N LYS A 2 30.29 54.42 -27.29
CA LYS A 2 29.40 53.28 -27.58
C LYS A 2 30.28 52.10 -28.05
N ASN A 3 30.60 51.11 -27.20
CA ASN A 3 29.67 50.01 -26.93
C ASN A 3 29.90 49.35 -25.57
N LEU A 4 28.74 49.09 -24.96
CA LEU A 4 28.40 48.53 -23.68
C LEU A 4 28.78 47.03 -23.60
N PHE A 5 29.67 46.67 -22.68
CA PHE A 5 29.84 45.27 -22.28
C PHE A 5 28.67 44.86 -21.37
N ILE A 6 27.62 44.29 -21.96
CA ILE A 6 26.56 43.62 -21.20
C ILE A 6 27.03 42.19 -20.92
N ALA A 7 27.55 41.96 -19.71
CA ALA A 7 27.72 40.61 -19.19
C ALA A 7 26.33 40.07 -18.78
N PHE A 8 25.78 39.17 -19.58
CA PHE A 8 24.50 38.53 -19.31
C PHE A 8 24.73 37.29 -18.42
N THR A 9 24.80 37.50 -17.11
CA THR A 9 24.81 36.39 -16.12
C THR A 9 23.41 35.81 -16.00
N ILE A 10 23.15 34.73 -16.72
CA ILE A 10 21.95 33.90 -16.54
C ILE A 10 22.10 33.17 -15.19
N LEU A 11 21.45 33.70 -14.16
CA LEU A 11 21.23 32.98 -12.91
C LEU A 11 20.21 31.88 -13.17
N PHE A 12 20.68 30.66 -13.43
CA PHE A 12 19.84 29.47 -13.34
C PHE A 12 19.48 29.28 -11.86
N THR A 13 18.35 29.83 -11.44
CA THR A 13 17.74 29.48 -10.15
C THR A 13 17.27 28.03 -10.27
N THR A 14 18.05 27.09 -9.75
CA THR A 14 17.55 25.74 -9.54
C THR A 14 16.42 25.85 -8.53
N SER A 15 15.19 25.60 -8.98
CA SER A 15 14.04 25.49 -8.09
C SER A 15 14.29 24.29 -7.19
N LEU A 16 14.73 24.56 -5.95
CA LEU A 16 14.80 23.56 -4.91
C LEU A 16 13.38 23.05 -4.68
N ILE A 17 13.06 21.87 -5.22
CA ILE A 17 11.82 21.16 -4.91
C ILE A 17 11.96 20.73 -3.44
N ALA A 18 11.48 21.58 -2.54
CA ALA A 18 11.46 21.30 -1.12
C ALA A 18 10.53 20.12 -0.86
N GLN A 19 11.01 19.18 -0.03
CA GLN A 19 10.25 18.02 0.39
C GLN A 19 9.00 18.46 1.14
N THR A 20 7.82 18.00 0.70
CA THR A 20 6.56 18.48 1.28
C THR A 20 6.14 17.69 2.52
N HIS A 21 6.39 16.38 2.53
CA HIS A 21 5.93 15.49 3.59
C HIS A 21 6.96 14.42 3.97
N GLN A 22 6.76 13.81 5.13
CA GLN A 22 7.42 12.59 5.55
C GLN A 22 6.38 11.49 5.72
N ILE A 23 6.58 10.37 5.02
CA ILE A 23 5.86 9.11 5.26
C ILE A 23 6.47 8.44 6.49
N ILE A 24 5.61 7.95 7.37
CA ILE A 24 5.98 7.01 8.43
C ILE A 24 5.17 5.74 8.21
N LYS A 25 5.88 4.63 8.02
CA LYS A 25 5.29 3.31 7.77
C LYS A 25 5.00 2.57 9.07
N HIS A 26 4.20 1.52 8.97
CA HIS A 26 3.84 0.64 10.10
C HIS A 26 4.97 -0.30 10.57
N ASP A 27 6.03 -0.43 9.78
CA ASP A 27 7.29 -1.12 10.11
C ASP A 27 8.30 -0.21 10.84
N GLY A 28 8.00 1.09 10.96
CA GLY A 28 8.86 2.10 11.58
C GLY A 28 9.78 2.83 10.60
N GLU A 29 9.84 2.42 9.33
CA GLU A 29 10.60 3.15 8.32
C GLU A 29 9.97 4.53 8.04
N THR A 30 10.83 5.53 7.88
CA THR A 30 10.42 6.89 7.53
C THR A 30 11.05 7.31 6.21
N MET A 31 10.29 8.01 5.36
CA MET A 31 10.77 8.47 4.06
C MET A 31 10.28 9.88 3.77
N ASP A 32 11.20 10.76 3.39
CA ASP A 32 10.86 12.10 2.94
C ASP A 32 10.46 12.10 1.46
N ILE A 33 9.34 12.75 1.16
CA ILE A 33 8.70 12.70 -0.15
C ILE A 33 8.08 14.03 -0.56
N ASN A 34 7.77 14.14 -1.84
CA ASN A 34 6.83 15.13 -2.36
C ASN A 34 5.47 14.45 -2.51
N PHE A 35 4.57 14.64 -1.55
CA PHE A 35 3.21 14.09 -1.60
C PHE A 35 2.41 14.72 -2.75
N ILE A 36 1.69 13.86 -3.49
CA ILE A 36 0.82 14.27 -4.60
C ILE A 36 -0.65 14.12 -4.18
N LYS A 37 -1.07 12.88 -3.87
CA LYS A 37 -2.46 12.56 -3.52
C LYS A 37 -2.60 11.17 -2.90
N THR A 38 -3.79 10.89 -2.38
CA THR A 38 -4.21 9.59 -1.84
C THR A 38 -5.43 9.12 -2.63
N ALA A 39 -5.35 7.97 -3.31
CA ALA A 39 -6.44 7.41 -4.10
C ALA A 39 -6.29 5.89 -4.27
N ASN A 40 -7.38 5.15 -4.49
CA ASN A 40 -7.34 3.72 -4.82
C ASN A 40 -6.51 2.83 -3.86
N ASN A 41 -6.57 3.13 -2.56
CA ASN A 41 -5.74 2.50 -1.51
C ASN A 41 -4.23 2.69 -1.69
N LEU A 42 -3.82 3.71 -2.44
CA LEU A 42 -2.43 4.10 -2.67
C LEU A 42 -2.19 5.54 -2.21
N VAL A 43 -0.94 5.81 -1.82
CA VAL A 43 -0.36 7.13 -1.65
C VAL A 43 0.56 7.37 -2.83
N TYR A 44 0.32 8.47 -3.56
CA TYR A 44 1.08 8.90 -4.73
C TYR A 44 2.06 9.99 -4.32
N TYR A 45 3.32 9.86 -4.73
CA TYR A 45 4.38 10.77 -4.34
C TYR A 45 5.53 10.78 -5.36
N THR A 46 6.42 11.77 -5.28
CA THR A 46 7.75 11.69 -5.91
C THR A 46 8.85 11.67 -4.85
N LEU A 47 10.01 11.10 -5.22
CA LEU A 47 11.21 11.22 -4.40
C LEU A 47 11.80 12.63 -4.52
N PRO A 48 12.55 13.10 -3.51
CA PRO A 48 13.25 14.37 -3.59
C PRO A 48 14.14 14.39 -4.85
N GLN A 49 14.10 15.50 -5.60
CA GLN A 49 14.86 15.66 -6.86
C GLN A 49 14.46 14.71 -8.01
N SER A 50 13.37 13.94 -7.86
CA SER A 50 12.80 13.13 -8.93
C SER A 50 11.42 13.66 -9.35
N VAL A 51 11.16 13.58 -10.65
CA VAL A 51 9.86 13.85 -11.26
C VAL A 51 9.03 12.58 -11.47
N GLU A 52 9.60 11.41 -11.18
CA GLU A 52 8.92 10.12 -11.33
C GLU A 52 7.84 9.95 -10.24
N GLU A 53 6.60 9.72 -10.67
CA GLU A 53 5.50 9.38 -9.78
C GLU A 53 5.67 7.94 -9.28
N LYS A 54 5.70 7.78 -7.96
CA LYS A 54 5.75 6.51 -7.24
C LYS A 54 4.50 6.33 -6.41
N THR A 55 4.24 5.08 -6.07
CA THR A 55 3.10 4.70 -5.24
C THR A 55 3.52 3.78 -4.12
N ILE A 56 2.81 3.87 -3.00
CA ILE A 56 2.90 2.95 -1.88
C ILE A 56 1.49 2.65 -1.37
N SER A 57 1.27 1.45 -0.84
CA SER A 57 0.00 1.08 -0.22
C SER A 57 -0.36 2.02 0.92
N GLN A 58 -1.60 2.50 0.97
CA GLN A 58 -2.10 3.22 2.15
C GLN A 58 -2.00 2.38 3.41
N TYR A 59 -2.16 1.06 3.28
CA TYR A 59 -2.02 0.13 4.39
C TYR A 59 -0.58 -0.04 4.87
N ALA A 60 0.43 0.34 4.09
CA ALA A 60 1.82 0.35 4.55
C ALA A 60 2.15 1.63 5.33
N VAL A 61 1.38 2.71 5.14
CA VAL A 61 1.62 4.04 5.70
C VAL A 61 0.78 4.24 6.96
N ALA A 62 1.43 4.47 8.09
CA ALA A 62 0.77 4.82 9.34
C ALA A 62 0.32 6.29 9.32
N GLN A 63 1.25 7.19 9.02
CA GLN A 63 1.00 8.63 9.04
C GLN A 63 1.81 9.37 7.97
N LEU A 64 1.30 10.53 7.57
CA LEU A 64 1.94 11.52 6.71
C LEU A 64 2.13 12.80 7.53
N ASN A 65 3.37 13.20 7.73
CA ASN A 65 3.72 14.44 8.44
C ASN A 65 4.01 15.52 7.40
N GLU A 66 3.30 16.64 7.45
CA GLU A 66 3.65 17.80 6.65
C GLU A 66 4.92 18.45 7.24
N LYS A 67 5.87 18.83 6.39
CA LYS A 67 7.11 19.48 6.87
C LYS A 67 6.95 20.98 7.09
N SER A 68 6.00 21.61 6.39
CA SER A 68 5.80 23.07 6.39
C SER A 68 5.02 23.55 7.62
N LYS A 69 4.08 22.73 8.07
CA LYS A 69 3.24 22.92 9.24
C LYS A 69 3.46 21.68 10.07
N SER A 70 3.66 21.79 11.38
CA SER A 70 3.84 20.63 12.29
C SER A 70 2.56 19.80 12.44
N ASP A 71 1.91 19.48 11.33
CA ASP A 71 0.67 18.76 11.20
C ASP A 71 0.96 17.32 10.75
N SER A 72 0.19 16.39 11.29
CA SER A 72 0.33 14.96 11.03
C SER A 72 -1.03 14.35 10.75
N LYS A 73 -1.13 13.67 9.60
CA LYS A 73 -2.35 13.01 9.17
C LYS A 73 -2.18 11.49 9.27
N ILE A 74 -3.03 10.85 10.06
CA ILE A 74 -3.12 9.38 10.10
C ILE A 74 -3.69 8.89 8.76
N ILE A 75 -2.99 7.96 8.12
CA ILE A 75 -3.38 7.39 6.82
C ILE A 75 -4.03 6.03 6.97
N SER A 76 -3.50 5.18 7.84
CA SER A 76 -4.14 3.91 8.18
C SER A 76 -3.76 3.46 9.59
N GLU A 77 -4.68 2.76 10.23
CA GLU A 77 -4.42 2.10 11.51
C GLU A 77 -3.83 0.71 11.31
N LYS A 78 -3.02 0.26 12.28
CA LYS A 78 -2.42 -1.08 12.26
C LYS A 78 -3.50 -2.12 12.60
N ILE A 79 -3.71 -3.08 11.71
CA ILE A 79 -4.67 -4.17 11.86
C ILE A 79 -4.09 -5.20 12.82
N GLN A 80 -4.74 -5.36 13.98
CA GLN A 80 -4.42 -6.40 14.95
C GLN A 80 -5.32 -7.62 14.75
N LEU A 81 -4.69 -8.78 14.59
CA LEU A 81 -5.32 -10.09 14.39
C LEU A 81 -5.01 -10.99 15.59
N ASN A 82 -6.04 -11.46 16.28
CA ASN A 82 -5.91 -12.34 17.44
C ASN A 82 -6.16 -13.82 17.13
N GLY A 83 -6.52 -14.14 15.88
CA GLY A 83 -6.75 -15.51 15.43
C GLY A 83 -7.76 -15.62 14.30
N LYS A 84 -8.21 -16.85 14.02
CA LYS A 84 -9.10 -17.18 12.88
C LYS A 84 -10.39 -16.35 12.82
N SER A 85 -10.97 -16.01 13.96
CA SER A 85 -12.21 -15.25 14.06
C SER A 85 -12.10 -13.84 13.48
N ASP A 86 -10.89 -13.28 13.46
CA ASP A 86 -10.61 -11.93 12.96
C ASP A 86 -10.50 -11.85 11.44
N TYR A 87 -10.87 -12.91 10.72
CA TYR A 87 -10.82 -12.96 9.24
C TYR A 87 -11.52 -11.79 8.55
N LYS A 88 -12.52 -11.16 9.19
CA LYS A 88 -13.21 -9.99 8.65
C LYS A 88 -12.32 -8.74 8.59
N LYS A 89 -11.29 -8.65 9.43
CA LYS A 89 -10.29 -7.58 9.43
C LYS A 89 -9.24 -7.76 8.33
N VAL A 90 -9.08 -8.98 7.81
CA VAL A 90 -8.14 -9.25 6.71
C VAL A 90 -8.63 -8.53 5.46
N VAL A 91 -7.72 -7.81 4.80
CA VAL A 91 -8.04 -7.03 3.60
C VAL A 91 -7.57 -7.78 2.35
N VAL A 92 -8.44 -7.84 1.35
CA VAL A 92 -8.10 -8.37 0.02
C VAL A 92 -7.59 -7.22 -0.84
N LEU A 93 -6.36 -7.34 -1.32
CA LEU A 93 -5.69 -6.34 -2.13
C LEU A 93 -5.51 -6.82 -3.56
N LYS A 94 -5.42 -5.87 -4.49
CA LYS A 94 -4.85 -6.11 -5.82
C LYS A 94 -3.32 -6.10 -5.72
N LYS A 95 -2.64 -6.81 -6.62
CA LYS A 95 -1.16 -6.92 -6.61
C LYS A 95 -0.44 -5.57 -6.60
N HIS A 96 -0.93 -4.56 -7.32
CA HIS A 96 -0.31 -3.23 -7.31
C HIS A 96 -0.51 -2.45 -5.99
N GLN A 97 -1.44 -2.89 -5.13
CA GLN A 97 -1.70 -2.27 -3.82
C GLN A 97 -0.86 -2.88 -2.70
N THR A 98 0.06 -3.80 -3.00
CA THR A 98 0.94 -4.42 -1.99
C THR A 98 2.30 -3.72 -1.87
N ILE A 99 2.53 -2.64 -2.63
CA ILE A 99 3.80 -1.91 -2.59
C ILE A 99 4.02 -1.36 -1.18
N GLY A 100 5.18 -1.65 -0.60
CA GLY A 100 5.53 -1.27 0.78
C GLY A 100 5.06 -2.26 1.85
N LEU A 101 4.35 -3.34 1.49
CA LEU A 101 4.06 -4.46 2.37
C LEU A 101 5.04 -5.61 2.11
N LYS A 102 5.26 -6.46 3.10
CA LYS A 102 6.15 -7.61 2.99
C LYS A 102 5.38 -8.88 2.63
N GLU A 103 5.73 -9.52 1.52
CA GLU A 103 5.19 -10.85 1.19
C GLU A 103 5.75 -11.89 2.15
N SER A 104 4.87 -12.57 2.89
CA SER A 104 5.26 -13.57 3.88
C SER A 104 5.04 -15.01 3.40
N GLY A 105 4.53 -15.20 2.18
CA GLY A 105 4.40 -16.49 1.51
C GLY A 105 3.06 -16.69 0.82
N ILE A 106 2.75 -17.96 0.52
CA ILE A 106 1.51 -18.37 -0.15
C ILE A 106 0.76 -19.35 0.76
N ILE A 107 -0.56 -19.15 0.86
CA ILE A 107 -1.48 -20.09 1.49
C ILE A 107 -2.30 -20.81 0.43
N THR A 108 -2.54 -22.10 0.67
CA THR A 108 -3.45 -22.92 -0.13
C THR A 108 -4.57 -23.45 0.75
N SER A 109 -5.74 -23.66 0.16
CA SER A 109 -6.84 -24.32 0.83
C SER A 109 -7.75 -25.03 -0.16
N PHE A 110 -8.69 -25.79 0.40
CA PHE A 110 -9.69 -26.52 -0.35
C PHE A 110 -11.07 -26.18 0.22
N TYR A 111 -12.01 -25.83 -0.66
CA TYR A 111 -13.42 -25.74 -0.32
C TYR A 111 -14.19 -26.65 -1.28
N GLY A 112 -14.87 -27.63 -0.70
CA GLY A 112 -15.53 -28.71 -1.44
C GLY A 112 -16.88 -28.34 -2.03
N GLY A 113 -17.35 -27.10 -1.81
CA GLY A 113 -18.68 -26.63 -2.18
C GLY A 113 -19.82 -27.47 -1.58
N THR A 114 -21.03 -26.94 -1.61
CA THR A 114 -22.23 -27.74 -1.30
C THR A 114 -23.06 -27.98 -2.56
N LYS A 115 -23.76 -29.12 -2.66
CA LYS A 115 -24.63 -29.39 -3.81
C LYS A 115 -25.70 -28.29 -3.91
N GLY A 116 -25.83 -27.68 -5.09
CA GLY A 116 -26.76 -26.57 -5.32
C GLY A 116 -26.23 -25.19 -4.91
N GLU A 117 -24.97 -25.09 -4.48
CA GLU A 117 -24.33 -23.79 -4.21
C GLU A 117 -24.14 -22.98 -5.50
N SER A 118 -24.41 -21.68 -5.42
CA SER A 118 -24.18 -20.78 -6.55
C SER A 118 -22.69 -20.48 -6.73
N PRO A 119 -22.22 -20.13 -7.95
CA PRO A 119 -20.84 -19.73 -8.17
C PRO A 119 -20.37 -18.55 -7.29
N LEU A 120 -21.28 -17.60 -7.01
CA LEU A 120 -21.00 -16.45 -6.15
C LEU A 120 -20.80 -16.89 -4.70
N SER A 121 -21.72 -17.71 -4.17
CA SER A 121 -21.62 -18.25 -2.81
C SER A 121 -20.35 -19.07 -2.61
N PHE A 122 -19.98 -19.88 -3.61
CA PHE A 122 -18.71 -20.62 -3.60
C PHE A 122 -17.51 -19.66 -3.50
N SER A 123 -17.49 -18.61 -4.34
CA SER A 123 -16.42 -17.61 -4.34
C SER A 123 -16.30 -16.91 -2.98
N ASP A 124 -17.42 -16.47 -2.41
CA ASP A 124 -17.45 -15.78 -1.11
C ASP A 124 -16.95 -16.70 0.02
N ASN A 125 -17.36 -17.98 0.00
CA ASN A 125 -16.90 -18.97 0.97
C ASN A 125 -15.42 -19.33 0.79
N GLY A 126 -14.93 -19.36 -0.45
CA GLY A 126 -13.52 -19.54 -0.77
C GLY A 126 -12.66 -18.38 -0.27
N GLU A 127 -13.07 -17.13 -0.53
CA GLU A 127 -12.43 -15.93 0.00
C GLU A 127 -12.42 -15.96 1.53
N LYS A 128 -13.57 -16.22 2.16
CA LYS A 128 -13.69 -16.33 3.62
C LYS A 128 -12.68 -17.33 4.19
N ARG A 129 -12.52 -18.49 3.54
CA ARG A 129 -11.57 -19.52 3.98
C ARG A 129 -10.12 -19.07 3.85
N LEU A 130 -9.77 -18.39 2.77
CA LEU A 130 -8.44 -17.79 2.59
C LEU A 130 -8.15 -16.73 3.67
N LYS A 131 -9.10 -15.85 3.95
CA LYS A 131 -8.99 -14.82 5.00
C LYS A 131 -8.84 -15.43 6.38
N GLN A 132 -9.57 -16.51 6.68
CA GLN A 132 -9.42 -17.25 7.94
C GLN A 132 -8.02 -17.84 8.11
N ASN A 133 -7.46 -18.43 7.05
CA ASN A 133 -6.11 -18.99 7.07
C ASN A 133 -5.03 -17.91 7.18
N ALA A 134 -5.23 -16.76 6.54
CA ALA A 134 -4.35 -15.61 6.68
C ALA A 134 -4.39 -15.04 8.11
N ALA A 135 -5.59 -14.88 8.68
CA ALA A 135 -5.76 -14.42 10.06
C ALA A 135 -5.08 -15.34 11.08
N LEU A 136 -5.18 -16.66 10.88
CA LEU A 136 -4.45 -17.65 11.69
C LEU A 136 -2.92 -17.51 11.62
N LYS A 137 -2.39 -17.02 10.50
CA LYS A 137 -0.96 -16.77 10.29
C LYS A 137 -0.53 -15.35 10.69
N GLY A 138 -1.44 -14.53 11.21
CA GLY A 138 -1.15 -13.13 11.55
C GLY A 138 -0.96 -12.21 10.34
N SER A 139 -1.40 -12.63 9.14
CA SER A 139 -1.28 -11.82 7.92
C SER A 139 -2.56 -11.01 7.69
N ALA A 140 -2.44 -9.68 7.79
CA ALA A 140 -3.56 -8.74 7.65
C ALA A 140 -4.02 -8.55 6.21
N PHE A 141 -3.21 -8.95 5.22
CA PHE A 141 -3.48 -8.68 3.81
C PHE A 141 -3.30 -9.94 2.97
N ILE A 142 -4.16 -10.09 1.96
CA ILE A 142 -4.06 -11.17 0.98
C ILE A 142 -4.22 -10.65 -0.45
N VAL A 143 -3.55 -11.31 -1.40
CA VAL A 143 -3.84 -11.23 -2.84
C VAL A 143 -4.33 -12.60 -3.29
N ILE A 144 -5.59 -12.69 -3.72
CA ILE A 144 -6.17 -13.94 -4.21
C ILE A 144 -5.54 -14.28 -5.57
N LEU A 145 -4.86 -15.43 -5.63
CA LEU A 145 -4.23 -15.97 -6.83
C LEU A 145 -5.15 -16.96 -7.55
N SER A 146 -5.95 -17.70 -6.79
CA SER A 146 -6.97 -18.61 -7.31
C SER A 146 -8.11 -18.76 -6.30
N ASN A 147 -9.34 -18.76 -6.80
CA ASN A 147 -10.56 -18.99 -6.03
C ASN A 147 -11.47 -19.96 -6.80
N LYS A 148 -10.98 -21.17 -7.03
CA LYS A 148 -11.67 -22.20 -7.79
C LYS A 148 -11.98 -23.42 -6.91
N PRO A 149 -12.98 -24.23 -7.27
CA PRO A 149 -13.17 -25.55 -6.67
C PRO A 149 -11.85 -26.32 -6.67
N LYS A 150 -11.46 -26.80 -5.49
CA LYS A 150 -10.22 -27.54 -5.25
C LYS A 150 -8.89 -26.77 -5.40
N ASP A 151 -8.92 -25.48 -5.73
CA ASP A 151 -7.74 -24.62 -5.86
C ASP A 151 -8.02 -23.23 -5.29
N LEU A 152 -7.95 -23.12 -3.96
CA LEU A 152 -7.94 -21.83 -3.28
C LEU A 152 -6.49 -21.47 -2.96
N LYS A 153 -6.05 -20.30 -3.43
CA LYS A 153 -4.67 -19.84 -3.24
C LYS A 153 -4.63 -18.34 -3.07
N ALA A 154 -3.85 -17.88 -2.10
CA ALA A 154 -3.56 -16.46 -1.93
C ALA A 154 -2.11 -16.24 -1.50
N ALA A 155 -1.50 -15.17 -2.00
CA ALA A 155 -0.29 -14.62 -1.40
C ALA A 155 -0.69 -13.83 -0.15
N ILE A 156 0.08 -13.97 0.92
CA ILE A 156 -0.16 -13.31 2.21
C ILE A 156 0.91 -12.25 2.45
N TYR A 157 0.49 -11.11 3.01
CA TYR A 157 1.39 -10.01 3.31
C TYR A 157 1.23 -9.54 4.76
N THR A 158 2.34 -9.06 5.31
CA THR A 158 2.41 -8.35 6.58
C THR A 158 2.85 -6.90 6.34
N TYR A 159 2.83 -6.11 7.40
CA TYR A 159 3.60 -4.88 7.47
C TYR A 159 5.08 -5.18 7.23
#